data_AF-A0A847YJZ1-F1
#
_entry.id   AF-A0A847YJZ1-F1
#
_cell.length_a   1.000
_cell.length_b   1.000
_cell.length_c   1.000
_cell.angle_alpha   90.00
_cell.angle_beta   90.00
_cell.angle_gamma   90.00
#
_symmetry.space_group_name_H-M   'P 1'
#
loop_
_entity.id
_entity.type
_entity.pdbx_description
1 polymer ?
#
loop_
_entity_poly.entity_id
_entity_poly.type
_entity_poly.pdbx_seq_one_letter_code
_entity_poly.pdbx_strand_id
1 'polypeptide(L)'
;MNGELCVKGYKFNKALHLNLQKNTVITGDDDFVGYELFNMLESFFNKQSFSDGFLDSGMAVVLNGNMLSGSEFAVYRIPPVVNIGEELKITKKSILGQMLEGSGCIDDAAVSDIKNIIDDTIIAKIQQSLGSFGVSISLDELSLFNLAKIFRTCIIGESGQEVFPQEWGQFQCKSFLLHLLENQRTTKKKIVLVELPEYGMSEQERAAWFKHLACSTLDNIMVYTKDMQICRAIPDIFSYHVVRNNTIYGFDDYDLLESQLREVMPHEEQLAMVEKIWEYIFDRVTYKDGDEFLKIMNEFFCPNSENK
;
A
#
# COMPACT_ATOMS: atom_id res chain seq x y z
N MET A 1 5.90 5.46 11.65
CA MET A 1 6.51 4.61 12.71
C MET A 1 7.70 3.90 12.12
N ASN A 2 8.74 3.66 12.92
CA ASN A 2 9.99 3.15 12.35
C ASN A 2 10.45 1.86 13.05
N GLY A 3 11.13 1.01 12.30
CA GLY A 3 11.85 -0.14 12.80
C GLY A 3 11.58 -1.43 12.03
N GLU A 4 11.93 -2.55 12.64
CA GLU A 4 11.89 -3.86 11.98
C GLU A 4 10.43 -4.36 11.88
N LEU A 5 9.91 -4.38 10.65
CA LEU A 5 8.68 -5.07 10.30
C LEU A 5 9.02 -6.47 9.82
N CYS A 6 8.60 -7.47 10.59
CA CYS A 6 8.76 -8.87 10.25
C CYS A 6 7.42 -9.50 9.89
N VAL A 7 7.35 -10.10 8.69
CA VAL A 7 6.18 -10.80 8.17
C VAL A 7 6.50 -12.29 8.09
N LYS A 8 5.74 -13.12 8.82
CA LYS A 8 5.92 -14.58 8.90
C LYS A 8 4.71 -15.31 8.32
N GLY A 9 4.95 -16.42 7.62
CA GLY A 9 3.90 -17.30 7.09
C GLY A 9 3.32 -16.84 5.75
N TYR A 10 2.03 -17.14 5.52
CA TYR A 10 1.34 -16.92 4.24
C TYR A 10 2.02 -17.71 3.09
N LYS A 11 2.22 -17.11 1.92
CA LYS A 11 2.90 -17.72 0.76
C LYS A 11 4.43 -17.63 0.82
N PHE A 12 4.99 -17.17 1.95
CA PHE A 12 6.43 -16.99 2.11
C PHE A 12 7.07 -18.19 2.79
N ASN A 13 8.14 -18.71 2.18
CA ASN A 13 8.91 -19.83 2.73
C ASN A 13 9.86 -19.41 3.85
N LYS A 14 10.11 -18.11 3.99
CA LYS A 14 10.96 -17.49 5.02
C LYS A 14 10.26 -16.26 5.56
N ALA A 15 10.61 -15.88 6.79
CA ALA A 15 10.20 -14.59 7.33
C ALA A 15 10.78 -13.47 6.45
N LEU A 16 9.95 -12.49 6.11
CA LEU A 16 10.38 -11.28 5.42
C LEU A 16 10.69 -10.23 6.47
N HIS A 17 11.86 -9.62 6.39
CA HIS A 17 12.30 -8.56 7.28
C HIS A 17 12.45 -7.28 6.48
N LEU A 18 11.76 -6.22 6.90
CA LEU A 18 11.80 -4.91 6.27
C LEU A 18 12.07 -3.85 7.32
N ASN A 19 12.84 -2.85 6.94
CA ASN A 19 13.00 -1.63 7.71
C ASN A 19 11.84 -0.70 7.36
N LEU A 20 10.78 -0.74 8.18
CA LEU A 20 9.66 0.15 8.03
C LEU A 20 10.11 1.56 8.42
N GLN A 21 9.96 2.50 7.52
CA GLN A 21 10.29 3.91 7.71
C GLN A 21 9.16 4.78 7.14
N LYS A 22 9.31 6.11 7.23
CA LYS A 22 8.36 7.03 6.58
C LYS A 22 8.17 6.65 5.11
N ASN A 23 9.26 6.38 4.40
CA ASN A 23 9.24 5.80 3.08
C ASN A 23 10.06 4.50 3.10
N THR A 24 9.45 3.41 2.67
CA THR A 24 10.09 2.11 2.50
C THR A 24 9.93 1.72 1.04
N VAL A 25 11.03 1.50 0.34
CA VAL A 25 11.09 1.23 -1.10
C VAL A 25 11.47 -0.21 -1.31
N ILE A 26 10.62 -0.96 -1.98
CA ILE A 26 10.84 -2.34 -2.36
C ILE A 26 11.08 -2.36 -3.87
N THR A 27 12.16 -3.00 -4.30
CA THR A 27 12.51 -3.17 -5.71
C THR A 27 13.07 -4.55 -5.98
N GLY A 28 13.17 -4.95 -7.25
CA GLY A 28 13.76 -6.24 -7.66
C GLY A 28 12.97 -6.93 -8.79
N ASP A 29 13.56 -8.01 -9.28
CA ASP A 29 13.10 -8.76 -10.46
C ASP A 29 11.86 -9.62 -10.23
N ASP A 30 11.64 -10.06 -9.00
CA ASP A 30 10.58 -11.00 -8.65
C ASP A 30 9.31 -10.27 -8.20
N ASP A 31 8.41 -10.05 -9.16
CA ASP A 31 7.11 -9.40 -8.94
C ASP A 31 6.25 -10.12 -7.91
N PHE A 32 6.47 -11.43 -7.70
CA PHE A 32 5.62 -12.24 -6.86
C PHE A 32 5.71 -11.84 -5.39
N VAL A 33 6.92 -11.68 -4.83
CA VAL A 33 7.07 -11.43 -3.39
C VAL A 33 6.55 -10.04 -3.00
N GLY A 34 6.88 -9.01 -3.79
CA GLY A 34 6.42 -7.64 -3.54
C GLY A 34 4.88 -7.54 -3.59
N TYR A 35 4.29 -8.15 -4.61
CA TYR A 35 2.83 -8.22 -4.77
C TYR A 35 2.16 -8.99 -3.62
N GLU A 36 2.69 -10.16 -3.25
CA GLU A 36 2.14 -10.97 -2.17
C GLU A 36 2.31 -10.32 -0.80
N LEU A 37 3.38 -9.55 -0.58
CA LEU A 37 3.56 -8.77 0.65
C LEU A 37 2.43 -7.73 0.77
N PHE A 38 2.13 -7.01 -0.31
CA PHE A 38 1.07 -6.01 -0.30
C PHE A 38 -0.30 -6.66 -0.08
N ASN A 39 -0.60 -7.78 -0.76
CA ASN A 39 -1.84 -8.54 -0.53
C ASN A 39 -1.98 -9.01 0.92
N MET A 40 -0.87 -9.47 1.50
CA MET A 40 -0.82 -9.98 2.86
C MET A 40 -1.07 -8.85 3.87
N LEU A 41 -0.36 -7.72 3.75
CA LEU A 41 -0.56 -6.57 4.63
C LEU A 41 -1.98 -6.00 4.52
N GLU A 42 -2.48 -5.81 3.29
CA GLU A 42 -3.85 -5.35 3.06
C GLU A 42 -4.87 -6.30 3.69
N SER A 43 -4.71 -7.61 3.51
CA SER A 43 -5.65 -8.59 4.05
C SER A 43 -5.54 -8.72 5.58
N PHE A 44 -4.34 -8.68 6.14
CA PHE A 44 -4.13 -8.79 7.58
C PHE A 44 -4.76 -7.64 8.37
N PHE A 45 -4.60 -6.41 7.89
CA PHE A 45 -5.08 -5.22 8.60
C PHE A 45 -6.53 -4.84 8.29
N ASN A 46 -7.06 -5.21 7.12
CA ASN A 46 -8.42 -4.82 6.72
C ASN A 46 -9.47 -5.95 6.79
N LYS A 47 -9.08 -7.22 7.01
CA LYS A 47 -10.03 -8.35 7.07
C LYS A 47 -9.90 -9.09 8.41
N GLN A 48 -10.78 -8.80 9.35
CA GLN A 48 -10.78 -9.41 10.68
C GLN A 48 -10.90 -10.95 10.67
N SER A 49 -11.71 -11.51 9.75
CA SER A 49 -11.78 -12.98 9.58
C SER A 49 -10.50 -13.60 9.02
N PHE A 50 -9.71 -12.81 8.27
CA PHE A 50 -8.42 -13.24 7.74
C PHE A 50 -7.36 -13.23 8.83
N SER A 51 -7.34 -12.22 9.72
CA SER A 51 -6.41 -12.19 10.85
C SER A 51 -6.61 -13.39 11.77
N ASP A 52 -7.86 -13.64 12.18
CA ASP A 52 -8.15 -14.65 13.20
C ASP A 52 -7.92 -16.07 12.67
N GLY A 53 -8.32 -16.37 11.43
CA GLY A 53 -8.13 -17.69 10.82
C GLY A 53 -6.69 -18.01 10.40
N PHE A 54 -5.85 -17.01 10.13
CA PHE A 54 -4.44 -17.24 9.76
C PHE A 54 -3.46 -17.14 10.94
N LEU A 55 -3.80 -16.47 12.05
CA LEU A 55 -3.00 -16.54 13.28
C LEU A 55 -2.83 -18.00 13.74
N ASP A 56 -3.89 -18.81 13.59
CA ASP A 56 -3.88 -20.26 13.86
C ASP A 56 -2.98 -21.05 12.89
N SER A 57 -2.63 -20.48 11.73
CA SER A 57 -1.75 -21.08 10.71
C SER A 57 -0.27 -20.69 10.87
N GLY A 58 0.09 -19.96 11.93
CA GLY A 58 1.45 -19.49 12.18
C GLY A 58 1.84 -18.22 11.42
N MET A 59 0.87 -17.51 10.85
CA MET A 59 1.09 -16.20 10.23
C MET A 59 1.19 -15.12 11.31
N ALA A 60 2.17 -14.22 11.19
CA ALA A 60 2.30 -13.10 12.12
C ALA A 60 2.90 -11.88 11.42
N VAL A 61 2.41 -10.69 11.81
CA VAL A 61 3.09 -9.42 11.53
C VAL A 61 3.62 -8.91 12.85
N VAL A 62 4.92 -8.61 12.89
CA VAL A 62 5.64 -8.18 14.09
C VAL A 62 6.33 -6.86 13.79
N LEU A 63 6.22 -5.88 14.68
CA LEU A 63 6.97 -4.62 14.59
C LEU A 63 7.82 -4.44 15.84
N ASN A 64 9.14 -4.32 15.67
CA ASN A 64 10.10 -4.17 16.77
C ASN A 64 9.93 -5.27 17.84
N GLY A 65 9.75 -6.51 17.39
CA GLY A 65 9.53 -7.67 18.27
C GLY A 65 8.12 -7.83 18.85
N ASN A 66 7.23 -6.85 18.67
CA ASN A 66 5.86 -6.91 19.17
C ASN A 66 4.90 -7.41 18.09
N MET A 67 4.12 -8.44 18.41
CA MET A 67 3.08 -8.96 17.52
C MET A 67 1.96 -7.93 17.37
N LEU A 68 1.61 -7.62 16.12
CA LEU A 68 0.57 -6.65 15.81
C LEU A 68 -0.80 -7.34 15.74
N SER A 69 -1.83 -6.66 16.19
CA SER A 69 -3.21 -7.04 15.85
C SER A 69 -3.62 -6.48 14.49
N GLY A 70 -4.52 -7.18 13.79
CA GLY A 70 -5.07 -6.69 12.51
C GLY A 70 -5.78 -5.32 12.64
N SER A 71 -6.13 -4.90 13.85
CA SER A 71 -6.81 -3.62 14.07
C SER A 71 -5.87 -2.41 14.21
N GLU A 72 -4.55 -2.60 14.34
CA GLU A 72 -3.62 -1.53 14.72
C GLU A 72 -3.39 -0.46 13.65
N PHE A 73 -3.43 -0.85 12.37
CA PHE A 73 -3.21 0.07 11.26
C PHE A 73 -4.42 0.18 10.34
N ALA A 74 -4.53 1.34 9.71
CA ALA A 74 -5.34 1.50 8.51
C ALA A 74 -4.42 1.35 7.30
N VAL A 75 -4.64 0.29 6.51
CA VAL A 75 -3.82 0.02 5.34
C VAL A 75 -4.60 0.37 4.08
N TYR A 76 -4.00 1.17 3.20
CA TYR A 76 -4.59 1.56 1.93
C TYR A 76 -3.65 1.18 0.79
N ARG A 77 -4.20 0.73 -0.34
CA ARG A 77 -3.41 0.35 -1.50
C ARG A 77 -3.73 1.26 -2.69
N ILE A 78 -2.71 1.85 -3.29
CA ILE A 78 -2.77 2.53 -4.58
C ILE A 78 -2.23 1.54 -5.63
N PRO A 79 -3.08 0.99 -6.52
CA PRO A 79 -2.67 0.02 -7.53
C PRO A 79 -1.86 0.67 -8.66
N PRO A 80 -1.21 -0.13 -9.54
CA PRO A 80 -0.44 0.38 -10.68
C PRO A 80 -1.26 1.25 -11.62
N VAL A 81 -2.51 0.87 -11.86
CA VAL A 81 -3.47 1.64 -12.66
C VAL A 81 -4.69 1.93 -11.80
N VAL A 82 -4.96 3.21 -11.61
CA VAL A 82 -6.07 3.72 -10.80
C VAL A 82 -7.28 3.98 -11.68
N ASN A 83 -8.42 3.44 -11.26
CA ASN A 83 -9.74 3.83 -11.73
C ASN A 83 -10.44 4.63 -10.63
N ILE A 84 -10.39 5.95 -10.72
CA ILE A 84 -11.00 6.85 -9.72
C ILE A 84 -12.50 6.62 -9.56
N GLY A 85 -13.20 6.28 -10.65
CA GLY A 85 -14.62 5.98 -10.60
C GLY A 85 -14.94 4.79 -9.69
N GLU A 86 -14.08 3.77 -9.65
CA GLU A 86 -14.23 2.62 -8.75
C GLU A 86 -13.75 2.95 -7.33
N GLU A 87 -12.62 3.64 -7.19
CA GLU A 87 -12.06 3.99 -5.87
C GLU A 87 -12.93 4.98 -5.08
N LEU A 88 -13.79 5.74 -5.77
CA LEU A 88 -14.77 6.65 -5.18
C LEU A 88 -16.16 6.07 -5.01
N LYS A 89 -16.39 4.80 -5.36
CA LYS A 89 -17.59 4.12 -4.87
C LYS A 89 -17.48 3.93 -3.37
N ILE A 90 -18.60 3.93 -2.65
CA ILE A 90 -18.61 3.63 -1.22
C ILE A 90 -18.86 2.13 -1.05
N THR A 91 -17.79 1.34 -1.12
CA THR A 91 -17.82 -0.12 -0.97
C THR A 91 -16.72 -0.57 -0.02
N LYS A 92 -16.83 -1.76 0.57
CA LYS A 92 -15.78 -2.30 1.48
C LYS A 92 -14.39 -2.42 0.85
N LYS A 93 -14.30 -2.44 -0.49
CA LYS A 93 -13.03 -2.65 -1.22
C LYS A 93 -12.39 -1.37 -1.72
N SER A 94 -13.17 -0.32 -1.93
CA SER A 94 -12.68 0.94 -2.47
C SER A 94 -12.05 1.80 -1.38
N ILE A 95 -11.04 2.59 -1.74
CA ILE A 95 -10.37 3.50 -0.80
C ILE A 95 -11.37 4.39 -0.07
N LEU A 96 -12.31 5.03 -0.78
CA LEU A 96 -13.30 5.91 -0.14
C LEU A 96 -14.17 5.15 0.86
N GLY A 97 -14.61 3.93 0.53
CA GLY A 97 -15.44 3.15 1.44
C GLY A 97 -14.70 2.71 2.69
N GLN A 98 -13.44 2.27 2.56
CA GLN A 98 -12.56 1.96 3.69
C GLN A 98 -12.29 3.20 4.57
N MET A 99 -12.10 4.36 3.95
CA MET A 99 -11.90 5.61 4.68
C MET A 99 -13.12 5.99 5.51
N LEU A 100 -14.32 5.89 4.92
CA LEU A 100 -15.58 6.24 5.58
C LEU A 100 -15.90 5.27 6.72
N GLU A 101 -15.74 3.96 6.49
CA GLU A 101 -15.92 2.93 7.53
C GLU A 101 -15.01 3.19 8.73
N GLY A 102 -13.73 3.49 8.51
CA GLY A 102 -12.79 3.78 9.59
C GLY A 102 -12.99 5.14 10.28
N SER A 103 -13.70 6.09 9.64
CA SER A 103 -13.92 7.43 10.18
C SER A 103 -15.10 7.53 11.16
N GLY A 104 -15.99 6.52 11.17
CA GLY A 104 -17.24 6.59 11.95
C GLY A 104 -18.19 7.69 11.46
N CYS A 105 -18.14 8.04 10.17
CA CYS A 105 -18.91 9.15 9.61
C CYS A 105 -20.44 8.98 9.71
N ILE A 106 -20.92 7.75 9.85
CA ILE A 106 -22.31 7.43 10.17
C ILE A 106 -22.27 6.58 11.43
N ASP A 107 -22.88 7.08 12.51
CA ASP A 107 -23.04 6.34 13.74
C ASP A 107 -24.29 5.43 13.71
N ASP A 108 -24.34 4.45 14.62
CA ASP A 108 -25.45 3.50 14.70
C ASP A 108 -26.79 4.19 14.97
N ALA A 109 -26.78 5.35 15.63
CA ALA A 109 -27.97 6.15 15.87
C ALA A 109 -28.55 6.69 14.57
N ALA A 110 -27.72 7.31 13.70
CA ALA A 110 -28.15 7.79 12.40
C ALA A 110 -28.66 6.65 11.50
N VAL A 111 -28.01 5.47 11.53
CA VAL A 111 -28.50 4.29 10.81
C VAL A 111 -29.86 3.86 11.34
N SER A 112 -30.05 3.82 12.66
CA SER A 112 -31.33 3.45 13.29
C SER A 112 -32.44 4.44 12.92
N ASP A 113 -32.15 5.74 12.90
CA ASP A 113 -33.11 6.78 12.54
C ASP A 113 -33.56 6.63 11.08
N ILE A 114 -32.62 6.40 10.16
CA ILE A 114 -32.93 6.15 8.75
C ILE A 114 -33.77 4.87 8.60
N LYS A 115 -33.42 3.80 9.32
CA LYS A 115 -34.19 2.54 9.32
C LYS A 115 -35.63 2.77 9.75
N ASN A 116 -35.84 3.47 10.86
CA ASN A 116 -37.19 3.79 11.36
C ASN A 116 -38.00 4.58 10.32
N ILE A 117 -37.40 5.59 9.67
CA ILE A 117 -38.06 6.38 8.62
C ILE A 117 -38.45 5.49 7.42
N ILE A 118 -37.58 4.59 6.98
CA ILE A 118 -37.85 3.66 5.88
C ILE A 118 -39.00 2.72 6.24
N ASP A 119 -38.98 2.16 7.46
CA ASP A 119 -40.00 1.23 7.94
C ASP A 119 -41.38 1.92 8.02
N ASP A 120 -41.45 3.08 8.67
CA ASP A 120 -42.70 3.82 8.88
C ASP A 120 -43.28 4.41 7.58
N THR A 121 -42.44 4.78 6.63
CA THR A 121 -42.88 5.53 5.43
C THR A 121 -43.01 4.65 4.19
N ILE A 122 -42.00 3.82 3.91
CA ILE A 122 -41.89 3.07 2.66
C ILE A 122 -42.45 1.66 2.88
N ILE A 123 -41.94 0.93 3.86
CA ILE A 123 -42.33 -0.46 4.12
C ILE A 123 -43.81 -0.53 4.51
N ALA A 124 -44.30 0.34 5.39
CA ALA A 124 -45.72 0.39 5.77
C ALA A 124 -46.66 0.54 4.56
N LYS A 125 -46.31 1.39 3.59
CA LYS A 125 -47.11 1.59 2.36
C LYS A 125 -47.07 0.37 1.43
N ILE A 126 -45.91 -0.27 1.29
CA ILE A 126 -45.78 -1.50 0.52
C ILE A 126 -46.62 -2.60 1.20
N GLN A 127 -46.54 -2.73 2.52
CA GLN A 127 -47.26 -3.73 3.30
C GLN A 127 -48.78 -3.56 3.18
N GLN A 128 -49.29 -2.33 3.15
CA GLN A 128 -50.70 -2.06 2.92
C GLN A 128 -51.18 -2.59 1.55
N SER A 129 -50.31 -2.53 0.53
CA SER A 129 -50.62 -3.03 -0.82
C SER A 129 -50.47 -4.55 -0.92
N LEU A 130 -49.53 -5.15 -0.17
CA LEU A 130 -49.23 -6.58 -0.19
C LEU A 130 -50.13 -7.41 0.73
N GLY A 131 -50.74 -6.79 1.74
CA GLY A 131 -51.54 -7.48 2.75
C GLY A 131 -52.71 -8.28 2.18
N SER A 132 -53.32 -7.82 1.07
CA SER A 132 -54.38 -8.54 0.37
C SER A 132 -53.91 -9.84 -0.30
N PHE A 133 -52.61 -9.98 -0.54
CA PHE A 133 -51.97 -11.17 -1.12
C PHE A 133 -51.35 -12.09 -0.07
N GLY A 134 -51.46 -11.75 1.23
CA GLY A 134 -50.85 -12.54 2.31
C GLY A 134 -49.31 -12.50 2.33
N VAL A 135 -48.70 -11.49 1.70
CA VAL A 135 -47.24 -11.32 1.66
C VAL A 135 -46.79 -10.26 2.67
N SER A 136 -45.74 -10.55 3.43
CA SER A 136 -45.11 -9.61 4.36
C SER A 136 -43.71 -9.22 3.90
N ILE A 137 -43.35 -7.95 4.08
CA ILE A 137 -42.01 -7.43 3.80
C ILE A 137 -41.47 -6.67 5.03
N SER A 138 -40.17 -6.77 5.26
CA SER A 138 -39.47 -6.07 6.34
C SER A 138 -38.10 -5.61 5.84
N LEU A 139 -37.60 -4.50 6.39
CA LEU A 139 -36.22 -4.11 6.16
C LEU A 139 -35.30 -5.00 7.00
N ASP A 140 -34.33 -5.62 6.35
CA ASP A 140 -33.30 -6.43 6.99
C ASP A 140 -32.25 -5.51 7.67
N GLU A 141 -30.97 -5.84 7.58
CA GLU A 141 -29.88 -4.97 8.03
C GLU A 141 -29.68 -3.75 7.11
N LEU A 142 -29.44 -2.59 7.72
CA LEU A 142 -29.06 -1.35 7.04
C LEU A 142 -27.65 -0.97 7.49
N SER A 143 -26.76 -0.69 6.54
CA SER A 143 -25.42 -0.17 6.79
C SER A 143 -25.08 0.96 5.82
N LEU A 144 -23.98 1.66 6.07
CA LEU A 144 -23.40 2.63 5.12
C LEU A 144 -23.30 2.06 3.70
N PHE A 145 -22.86 0.81 3.55
CA PHE A 145 -22.68 0.18 2.24
C PHE A 145 -24.00 -0.18 1.56
N ASN A 146 -25.07 -0.43 2.33
CA ASN A 146 -26.41 -0.60 1.76
C ASN A 146 -26.92 0.75 1.23
N LEU A 147 -26.78 1.81 2.03
CA LEU A 147 -27.18 3.18 1.67
C LEU A 147 -26.36 3.73 0.49
N ALA A 148 -25.07 3.40 0.43
CA ALA A 148 -24.18 3.80 -0.65
C ALA A 148 -24.68 3.44 -2.06
N LYS A 149 -25.50 2.38 -2.21
CA LYS A 149 -26.02 1.94 -3.51
C LYS A 149 -26.94 2.95 -4.18
N ILE A 150 -27.48 3.91 -3.42
CA ILE A 150 -28.32 4.99 -3.95
C ILE A 150 -27.59 6.34 -4.00
N PHE A 151 -26.34 6.40 -3.55
CA PHE A 151 -25.53 7.61 -3.61
C PHE A 151 -24.75 7.69 -4.92
N ARG A 152 -24.56 8.91 -5.42
CA ARG A 152 -23.61 9.22 -6.50
C ARG A 152 -22.51 10.09 -5.92
N THR A 153 -21.26 9.66 -6.09
CA THR A 153 -20.09 10.46 -5.75
C THR A 153 -19.74 11.36 -6.94
N CYS A 154 -19.50 12.64 -6.67
CA CYS A 154 -19.05 13.63 -7.65
C CYS A 154 -17.81 14.33 -7.10
N ILE A 155 -16.82 14.59 -7.97
CA ILE A 155 -15.68 15.43 -7.63
C ILE A 155 -16.04 16.86 -8.02
N ILE A 156 -15.86 17.80 -7.09
CA ILE A 156 -16.12 19.22 -7.33
C ILE A 156 -14.77 19.95 -7.41
N GLY A 157 -14.52 20.64 -8.52
CA GLY A 157 -13.33 21.45 -8.75
C GLY A 157 -13.37 22.78 -7.99
N GLU A 158 -12.25 23.51 -8.03
CA GLU A 158 -12.11 24.77 -7.29
C GLU A 158 -13.12 25.86 -7.67
N SER A 159 -13.62 25.86 -8.91
CA SER A 159 -14.64 26.81 -9.35
C SER A 159 -16.07 26.25 -9.25
N GLY A 160 -16.28 25.16 -8.50
CA GLY A 160 -17.59 24.57 -8.23
C GLY A 160 -18.17 23.68 -9.35
N GLN A 161 -17.44 23.48 -10.45
CA GLN A 161 -17.81 22.54 -11.52
C GLN A 161 -17.63 21.08 -11.06
N GLU A 162 -18.52 20.21 -11.54
CA GLU A 162 -18.25 18.77 -11.52
C GLU A 162 -17.05 18.46 -12.41
N VAL A 163 -16.10 17.69 -11.88
CA VAL A 163 -14.94 17.19 -12.60
C VAL A 163 -15.19 15.75 -12.98
N PHE A 164 -14.97 15.42 -14.26
CA PHE A 164 -15.14 14.08 -14.81
C PHE A 164 -13.82 13.29 -14.69
N PRO A 165 -13.69 12.34 -13.74
CA PRO A 165 -12.42 11.67 -13.51
C PRO A 165 -12.00 10.76 -14.66
N GLN A 166 -12.90 10.48 -15.61
CA GLN A 166 -12.61 9.68 -16.81
C GLN A 166 -11.59 10.36 -17.73
N GLU A 167 -11.41 11.67 -17.62
CA GLU A 167 -10.45 12.45 -18.42
C GLU A 167 -9.07 12.56 -17.75
N TRP A 168 -8.92 12.07 -16.51
CA TRP A 168 -7.69 12.22 -15.76
C TRP A 168 -6.63 11.21 -16.19
N GLY A 169 -5.39 11.71 -16.30
CA GLY A 169 -4.20 10.86 -16.41
C GLY A 169 -3.87 10.15 -15.10
N GLN A 170 -3.03 9.12 -15.14
CA GLN A 170 -2.66 8.35 -13.95
C GLN A 170 -1.98 9.21 -12.88
N PHE A 171 -1.22 10.22 -13.27
CA PHE A 171 -0.64 11.19 -12.33
C PHE A 171 -1.70 11.90 -11.49
N GLN A 172 -2.74 12.44 -12.15
CA GLN A 172 -3.82 13.15 -11.48
C GLN A 172 -4.64 12.20 -10.59
N CYS A 173 -4.96 11.00 -11.09
CA CYS A 173 -5.66 9.99 -10.32
C CYS A 173 -4.91 9.63 -9.02
N LYS A 174 -3.63 9.25 -9.14
CA LYS A 174 -2.80 8.89 -7.99
C LYS A 174 -2.63 10.07 -7.02
N SER A 175 -2.43 11.28 -7.55
CA SER A 175 -2.36 12.53 -6.78
C SER A 175 -3.59 12.78 -5.94
N PHE A 176 -4.75 12.60 -6.55
CA PHE A 176 -6.00 12.78 -5.87
C PHE A 176 -6.20 11.76 -4.73
N LEU A 177 -5.89 10.48 -4.97
CA LEU A 177 -5.99 9.45 -3.93
C LEU A 177 -5.04 9.71 -2.76
N LEU A 178 -3.77 10.04 -3.04
CA LEU A 178 -2.81 10.33 -1.99
C LEU A 178 -3.27 11.53 -1.16
N HIS A 179 -3.74 12.59 -1.82
CA HIS A 179 -4.28 13.77 -1.14
C HIS A 179 -5.50 13.43 -0.27
N LEU A 180 -6.41 12.59 -0.76
CA LEU A 180 -7.54 12.11 0.05
C LEU A 180 -7.04 11.37 1.31
N LEU A 181 -6.07 10.48 1.15
CA LEU A 181 -5.50 9.70 2.26
C LEU A 181 -4.79 10.59 3.27
N GLU A 182 -4.04 11.60 2.84
CA GLU A 182 -3.39 12.59 3.71
C GLU A 182 -4.41 13.33 4.58
N ASN A 183 -5.54 13.72 3.98
CA ASN A 183 -6.57 14.54 4.65
C ASN A 183 -7.60 13.71 5.44
N GLN A 184 -7.55 12.38 5.35
CA GLN A 184 -8.45 11.53 6.11
C GLN A 184 -8.22 11.68 7.62
N ARG A 185 -9.29 11.96 8.36
CA ARG A 185 -9.26 11.91 9.83
C ARG A 185 -9.47 10.47 10.29
N THR A 186 -8.50 9.96 11.05
CA THR A 186 -8.57 8.64 11.70
C THR A 186 -7.69 8.66 12.95
N THR A 187 -8.03 7.84 13.93
CA THR A 187 -7.23 7.61 15.14
C THR A 187 -6.16 6.54 14.91
N LYS A 188 -6.29 5.74 13.85
CA LYS A 188 -5.30 4.73 13.46
C LYS A 188 -4.17 5.37 12.67
N LYS A 189 -2.97 4.83 12.86
CA LYS A 189 -1.83 5.17 11.99
C LYS A 189 -2.02 4.53 10.62
N LYS A 190 -1.54 5.21 9.58
CA LYS A 190 -1.74 4.81 8.18
C LYS A 190 -0.50 4.15 7.61
N ILE A 191 -0.72 3.08 6.84
CA ILE A 191 0.28 2.53 5.94
C ILE A 191 -0.31 2.60 4.53
N VAL A 192 0.35 3.33 3.63
CA VAL A 192 -0.06 3.39 2.23
C VAL A 192 0.89 2.54 1.39
N LEU A 193 0.32 1.54 0.74
CA LEU A 193 0.99 0.62 -0.17
C LEU A 193 0.84 1.17 -1.59
N VAL A 194 1.95 1.54 -2.24
CA VAL A 194 1.96 2.11 -3.59
C VAL A 194 2.64 1.13 -4.52
N GLU A 195 1.88 0.55 -5.44
CA GLU A 195 2.36 -0.51 -6.31
C GLU A 195 2.64 0.02 -7.71
N LEU A 196 3.86 -0.20 -8.19
CA LEU A 196 4.35 0.18 -9.52
C LEU A 196 3.85 1.56 -9.96
N PRO A 197 4.11 2.62 -9.16
CA PRO A 197 3.55 3.95 -9.39
C PRO A 197 3.84 4.47 -10.79
N GLU A 198 4.95 4.07 -11.42
CA GLU A 198 5.39 4.44 -12.76
C GLU A 198 4.37 4.15 -13.88
N TYR A 199 3.44 3.20 -13.69
CA TYR A 199 2.52 2.78 -14.74
C TYR A 199 1.60 3.92 -15.22
N GLY A 200 1.56 4.12 -16.53
CA GLY A 200 0.70 5.11 -17.20
C GLY A 200 1.09 6.57 -16.96
N MET A 201 2.32 6.84 -16.49
CA MET A 201 2.85 8.19 -16.28
C MET A 201 4.08 8.46 -17.16
N SER A 202 4.22 9.68 -17.66
CA SER A 202 5.43 10.18 -18.32
C SER A 202 6.58 10.34 -17.33
N GLU A 203 7.82 10.45 -17.81
CA GLU A 203 9.00 10.60 -16.95
C GLU A 203 8.91 11.79 -16.00
N GLN A 204 8.43 12.94 -16.49
CA GLN A 204 8.26 14.14 -15.69
C GLN A 204 7.20 13.94 -14.59
N GLU A 205 6.08 13.30 -14.93
CA GLU A 205 5.03 12.96 -13.96
C GLU A 205 5.53 11.98 -12.90
N ARG A 206 6.33 10.98 -13.28
CA ARG A 206 6.95 10.03 -12.33
C ARG A 206 7.87 10.74 -11.35
N ALA A 207 8.77 11.59 -11.85
CA ALA A 207 9.67 12.37 -10.99
C ALA A 207 8.88 13.28 -10.01
N ALA A 208 7.83 13.95 -10.50
CA ALA A 208 6.96 14.77 -9.67
C ALA A 208 6.22 13.93 -8.62
N TRP A 209 5.76 12.74 -9.01
CA TRP A 209 5.03 11.81 -8.14
C TRP A 209 5.91 11.28 -7.00
N PHE A 210 7.13 10.84 -7.30
CA PHE A 210 8.07 10.39 -6.28
C PHE A 210 8.42 11.50 -5.29
N LYS A 211 8.57 12.74 -5.77
CA LYS A 211 8.77 13.90 -4.90
C LYS A 211 7.55 14.14 -3.99
N HIS A 212 6.34 13.97 -4.52
CA HIS A 212 5.12 14.08 -3.72
C HIS A 212 5.07 13.03 -2.61
N LEU A 213 5.38 11.75 -2.92
CA LEU A 213 5.45 10.67 -1.93
C LEU A 213 6.45 11.00 -0.81
N ALA A 214 7.67 11.43 -1.15
CA ALA A 214 8.70 11.77 -0.17
C ALA A 214 8.24 12.89 0.80
N CYS A 215 7.52 13.88 0.29
CA CYS A 215 7.02 15.03 1.04
C CYS A 215 5.67 14.78 1.75
N SER A 216 5.06 13.61 1.60
CA SER A 216 3.74 13.31 2.14
C SER A 216 3.68 13.46 3.67
N THR A 217 2.49 13.77 4.18
CA THR A 217 2.20 13.87 5.63
C THR A 217 1.83 12.53 6.26
N LEU A 218 1.72 11.46 5.46
CA LEU A 218 1.38 10.11 5.93
C LEU A 218 2.48 9.51 6.84
N ASP A 219 2.08 8.63 7.76
CA ASP A 219 2.98 8.01 8.74
C ASP A 219 4.03 7.09 8.09
N ASN A 220 3.58 6.28 7.13
CA ASN A 220 4.36 5.25 6.47
C ASN A 220 3.83 5.02 5.05
N ILE A 221 4.73 5.06 4.08
CA ILE A 221 4.47 4.75 2.68
C ILE A 221 5.42 3.62 2.27
N MET A 222 4.86 2.50 1.84
CA MET A 222 5.62 1.41 1.23
C MET A 222 5.42 1.46 -0.28
N VAL A 223 6.51 1.64 -1.03
CA VAL A 223 6.48 1.76 -2.49
C VAL A 223 7.15 0.54 -3.09
N TYR A 224 6.42 -0.22 -3.91
CA TYR A 224 7.01 -1.25 -4.77
C TYR A 224 7.21 -0.67 -6.17
N THR A 225 8.46 -0.55 -6.64
CA THR A 225 8.76 0.09 -7.94
C THR A 225 10.00 -0.48 -8.62
N LYS A 226 10.04 -0.38 -9.95
CA LYS A 226 11.22 -0.68 -10.79
C LYS A 226 11.83 0.58 -11.39
N ASP A 227 11.35 1.77 -11.02
CA ASP A 227 11.86 3.04 -11.51
C ASP A 227 12.89 3.64 -10.55
N MET A 228 14.15 3.64 -10.99
CA MET A 228 15.30 4.20 -10.25
C MET A 228 15.17 5.71 -9.99
N GLN A 229 14.28 6.43 -10.69
CA GLN A 229 14.03 7.85 -10.42
C GLN A 229 13.60 8.12 -8.98
N ILE A 230 13.06 7.12 -8.28
CA ILE A 230 12.71 7.23 -6.85
C ILE A 230 13.92 7.59 -5.98
N CYS A 231 15.13 7.18 -6.35
CA CYS A 231 16.38 7.49 -5.63
C CYS A 231 16.70 8.98 -5.54
N ARG A 232 16.17 9.78 -6.48
CA ARG A 232 16.30 11.25 -6.41
C ARG A 232 15.37 11.86 -5.37
N ALA A 233 14.24 11.21 -5.08
CA ALA A 233 13.26 11.69 -4.12
C ALA A 233 13.49 11.14 -2.71
N ILE A 234 13.94 9.88 -2.61
CA ILE A 234 14.22 9.17 -1.37
C ILE A 234 15.68 8.68 -1.43
N PRO A 235 16.67 9.53 -1.09
CA PRO A 235 18.09 9.18 -1.26
C PRO A 235 18.66 8.32 -0.12
N ASP A 236 17.88 8.04 0.93
CA ASP A 236 18.35 7.24 2.06
C ASP A 236 18.43 5.76 1.67
N ILE A 237 19.64 5.19 1.66
CA ILE A 237 19.87 3.79 1.27
C ILE A 237 19.14 2.81 2.20
N PHE A 238 18.95 3.15 3.47
CA PHE A 238 18.26 2.30 4.44
C PHE A 238 16.75 2.21 4.21
N SER A 239 16.20 3.08 3.35
CA SER A 239 14.82 2.99 2.90
C SER A 239 14.62 1.87 1.86
N TYR A 240 15.69 1.27 1.31
CA TYR A 240 15.60 0.33 0.19
C TYR A 240 15.65 -1.13 0.64
N HIS A 241 14.83 -1.94 -0.03
CA HIS A 241 14.73 -3.38 0.14
C HIS A 241 14.69 -4.05 -1.22
N VAL A 242 15.53 -5.07 -1.41
CA VAL A 242 15.69 -5.76 -2.68
C VAL A 242 15.07 -7.15 -2.61
N VAL A 243 14.18 -7.45 -3.55
CA VAL A 243 13.58 -8.77 -3.71
C VAL A 243 14.49 -9.63 -4.56
N ARG A 244 15.05 -10.70 -3.97
CA ARG A 244 15.85 -11.71 -4.68
C ARG A 244 15.57 -13.10 -4.11
N ASN A 245 15.57 -14.12 -4.98
CA ASN A 245 15.42 -15.52 -4.56
C ASN A 245 14.24 -15.78 -3.61
N ASN A 246 13.06 -15.22 -3.91
CA ASN A 246 11.85 -15.30 -3.07
C ASN A 246 12.04 -14.75 -1.62
N THR A 247 12.90 -13.75 -1.42
CA THR A 247 13.16 -13.11 -0.12
C THR A 247 13.41 -11.62 -0.33
N ILE A 248 13.22 -10.85 0.75
CA ILE A 248 13.48 -9.42 0.80
C ILE A 248 14.73 -9.18 1.65
N TYR A 249 15.65 -8.38 1.12
CA TYR A 249 16.89 -8.02 1.78
C TYR A 249 16.95 -6.50 1.97
N GLY A 250 17.27 -6.05 3.18
CA GLY A 250 17.56 -4.64 3.46
C GLY A 250 19.06 -4.34 3.43
N PHE A 251 19.40 -3.14 3.89
CA PHE A 251 20.79 -2.67 4.06
C PHE A 251 21.22 -2.72 5.52
N ASP A 252 20.84 -3.75 6.28
CA ASP A 252 21.06 -3.82 7.73
C ASP A 252 22.57 -3.80 8.10
N ASP A 253 23.43 -4.42 7.26
CA ASP A 253 24.89 -4.45 7.43
C ASP A 253 25.61 -3.51 6.42
N TYR A 254 25.04 -2.35 6.12
CA TYR A 254 25.59 -1.41 5.13
C TYR A 254 27.03 -0.98 5.42
N ASP A 255 27.42 -0.81 6.68
CA ASP A 255 28.80 -0.41 7.04
C ASP A 255 29.83 -1.45 6.56
N LEU A 256 29.48 -2.74 6.61
CA LEU A 256 30.34 -3.81 6.11
C LEU A 256 30.41 -3.77 4.58
N LEU A 257 29.27 -3.60 3.92
CA LEU A 257 29.19 -3.45 2.47
C LEU A 257 30.03 -2.27 1.99
N GLU A 258 29.88 -1.10 2.62
CA GLU A 258 30.65 0.09 2.29
C GLU A 258 32.16 -0.15 2.45
N SER A 259 32.58 -0.83 3.52
CA SER A 259 34.00 -1.18 3.72
C SER A 259 34.53 -2.04 2.58
N GLN A 260 33.80 -3.08 2.17
CA GLN A 260 34.21 -3.98 1.07
C GLN A 260 34.23 -3.25 -0.27
N LEU A 261 33.23 -2.42 -0.55
CA LEU A 261 33.16 -1.65 -1.78
C LEU A 261 34.29 -0.62 -1.90
N ARG A 262 34.74 -0.03 -0.79
CA ARG A 262 35.88 0.91 -0.78
C ARG A 262 37.21 0.24 -1.09
N GLU A 263 37.38 -1.05 -0.82
CA GLU A 263 38.60 -1.78 -1.20
C GLU A 263 38.74 -1.90 -2.72
N VAL A 264 37.61 -2.11 -3.42
CA VAL A 264 37.56 -2.29 -4.88
C VAL A 264 37.33 -1.00 -5.66
N MET A 265 36.82 0.05 -5.00
CA MET A 265 36.58 1.39 -5.56
C MET A 265 37.21 2.51 -4.69
N PRO A 266 38.54 2.49 -4.44
CA PRO A 266 39.19 3.35 -3.45
C PRO A 266 39.20 4.85 -3.79
N HIS A 267 38.95 5.20 -5.05
CA HIS A 267 38.96 6.57 -5.55
C HIS A 267 37.56 7.13 -5.83
N GLU A 268 36.50 6.34 -5.65
CA GLU A 268 35.14 6.81 -5.87
C GLU A 268 34.62 7.62 -4.68
N GLU A 269 33.97 8.73 -4.99
CA GLU A 269 33.23 9.49 -3.99
C GLU A 269 32.03 8.68 -3.50
N GLN A 270 31.63 8.90 -2.25
CA GLN A 270 30.53 8.17 -1.61
C GLN A 270 29.23 8.24 -2.44
N LEU A 271 28.93 9.39 -3.03
CA LEU A 271 27.75 9.58 -3.89
C LEU A 271 27.79 8.69 -5.13
N ALA A 272 28.95 8.57 -5.79
CA ALA A 272 29.11 7.73 -6.98
C ALA A 272 28.99 6.23 -6.63
N MET A 273 29.52 5.83 -5.49
CA MET A 273 29.38 4.45 -4.98
C MET A 273 27.90 4.12 -4.69
N VAL A 274 27.16 5.02 -4.04
CA VAL A 274 25.73 4.85 -3.79
C VAL A 274 24.93 4.80 -5.10
N GLU A 275 25.29 5.64 -6.08
CA GLU A 275 24.67 5.61 -7.40
C GLU A 275 24.87 4.25 -8.10
N LYS A 276 26.07 3.67 -8.03
CA LYS A 276 26.33 2.31 -8.51
C LYS A 276 25.52 1.24 -7.78
N ILE A 277 25.36 1.38 -6.45
CA ILE A 277 24.49 0.47 -5.68
C ILE A 277 23.05 0.57 -6.19
N TRP A 278 22.55 1.78 -6.44
CA TRP A 278 21.21 1.98 -7.01
C TRP A 278 21.08 1.37 -8.40
N GLU A 279 22.05 1.61 -9.28
CA GLU A 279 22.07 1.01 -10.62
C GLU A 279 22.02 -0.52 -10.56
N TYR A 280 22.71 -1.12 -9.58
CA TYR A 280 22.69 -2.55 -9.33
C TYR A 280 21.33 -3.06 -8.85
N ILE A 281 20.73 -2.46 -7.80
CA ILE A 281 19.48 -2.98 -7.22
C ILE A 281 18.26 -2.75 -8.14
N PHE A 282 18.38 -1.86 -9.12
CA PHE A 282 17.36 -1.62 -10.16
C PHE A 282 17.73 -2.27 -11.52
N ASP A 283 18.74 -3.14 -11.54
CA ASP A 283 19.18 -3.92 -12.71
C ASP A 283 19.40 -3.07 -13.98
N ARG A 284 19.99 -1.88 -13.79
CA ARG A 284 20.25 -0.90 -14.88
C ARG A 284 21.56 -1.14 -15.62
N VAL A 285 22.45 -1.94 -15.05
CA VAL A 285 23.79 -2.19 -15.59
C VAL A 285 24.02 -3.68 -15.73
N THR A 286 24.52 -4.09 -16.90
CA THR A 286 25.07 -5.42 -17.10
C THR A 286 26.54 -5.42 -16.70
N TYR A 287 26.83 -6.04 -15.57
CA TYR A 287 28.19 -6.24 -15.09
C TYR A 287 28.87 -7.38 -15.87
N LYS A 288 30.19 -7.30 -16.03
CA LYS A 288 30.96 -8.37 -16.69
C LYS A 288 31.24 -9.49 -15.70
N ASP A 289 31.35 -10.72 -16.21
CA ASP A 289 31.81 -11.85 -15.40
C ASP A 289 33.19 -11.54 -14.81
N GLY A 290 33.33 -11.73 -13.49
CA GLY A 290 34.55 -11.43 -12.74
C GLY A 290 34.65 -10.00 -12.19
N ASP A 291 33.61 -9.18 -12.31
CA ASP A 291 33.55 -7.87 -11.65
C ASP A 291 33.47 -8.05 -10.12
N GLU A 292 34.48 -7.53 -9.40
CA GLU A 292 34.55 -7.64 -7.94
C GLU A 292 33.40 -6.89 -7.24
N PHE A 293 32.91 -5.79 -7.82
CA PHE A 293 31.72 -5.10 -7.32
C PHE A 293 30.50 -6.02 -7.36
N LEU A 294 30.28 -6.68 -8.51
CA LEU A 294 29.17 -7.62 -8.69
C LEU A 294 29.24 -8.76 -7.68
N LYS A 295 30.45 -9.28 -7.42
CA LYS A 295 30.66 -10.34 -6.43
C LYS A 295 30.26 -9.89 -5.03
N ILE A 296 30.75 -8.73 -4.57
CA ILE A 296 30.41 -8.16 -3.26
C ILE A 296 28.90 -7.95 -3.12
N MET A 297 28.27 -7.34 -4.14
CA MET A 297 26.82 -7.08 -4.12
C MET A 297 25.99 -8.36 -4.14
N ASN A 298 26.44 -9.41 -4.84
CA ASN A 298 25.77 -10.71 -4.84
C ASN A 298 25.94 -11.42 -3.49
N GLU A 299 27.12 -11.37 -2.87
CA GLU A 299 27.34 -11.94 -1.54
C GLU A 299 26.48 -11.24 -0.49
N PHE A 300 26.34 -9.92 -0.57
CA PHE A 300 25.51 -9.13 0.35
C PHE A 300 24.02 -9.49 0.26
N PHE A 301 23.47 -9.56 -0.95
CA PHE A 301 22.04 -9.82 -1.16
C PHE A 301 21.66 -11.29 -1.36
N CYS A 302 22.65 -12.18 -1.53
CA CYS A 302 22.46 -13.62 -1.70
C CYS A 302 23.53 -14.42 -0.94
N PRO A 303 23.67 -14.28 0.39
CA PRO A 303 24.80 -14.82 1.16
C PRO A 303 24.91 -16.36 1.19
N ASN A 304 24.05 -17.11 0.49
CA ASN A 304 24.03 -18.58 0.49
C ASN A 304 23.63 -19.19 -0.87
N SER A 305 24.14 -18.69 -2.00
CA SER A 305 23.99 -19.39 -3.29
C SER A 305 24.93 -20.59 -3.45
N GLU A 306 25.90 -20.78 -2.56
CA GLU A 306 26.75 -21.98 -2.49
C GLU A 306 26.19 -22.98 -1.47
N ASN A 307 25.17 -23.75 -1.87
CA ASN A 307 24.84 -25.11 -1.41
C ASN A 307 23.50 -25.54 -2.03
N LYS A 308 23.50 -25.76 -3.35
CA LYS A 308 22.53 -26.63 -4.02
C LYS A 308 23.25 -27.45 -5.07
#